data_AF-A0A0G9MVM9-F1
#
_entry.id   AF-A0A0G9MVM9-F1
#
_cell.length_a   1.000
_cell.length_b   1.000
_cell.length_c   1.000
_cell.angle_alpha   90.00
_cell.angle_beta   90.00
_cell.angle_gamma   90.00
#
_symmetry.space_group_name_H-M   'P 1'
#
loop_
_entity.id
_entity.type
_entity.pdbx_description
1 polymer ?
#
loop_
_entity_poly.entity_id
_entity_poly.type
_entity_poly.pdbx_seq_one_letter_code
_entity_poly.pdbx_strand_id
1 'polypeptide(L)'
;MDGKNVLRKIGLLIGVAACGALVVSCGGGGDDTDPEATATSTASPTPTPTTVVDFSLSTPIDATSSNTGTVYAYFTPTGGTETFNDANRLPGTANIKLTFAPESASFSFPDLTESAFFAGTTLTSATATQRVYTDGARKLTLQVPFAQSLRAIYEIGGQAFTRDTTAGTLRSQRVALFFNTVTTTSAIASNLTYTGTPLAVGGTPGTTPPGVITAQPVTLTVSSGTTNTITGTINLFQTINGTTTQVGSFALSATVSAAGGFSGTIDDNTYNLDGTFAGSLSGANREEVVLVFSVANTTDKRKYVGSLIGD
;
A
#
# COMPACT_ATOMS: atom_id res chain seq x y z
N MET A 1 28.26 3.36 16.98
CA MET A 1 27.35 4.22 17.76
C MET A 1 26.60 5.05 16.72
N ASP A 2 25.28 5.02 16.51
CA ASP A 2 24.16 4.72 17.41
C ASP A 2 23.08 3.87 16.72
N GLY A 3 22.87 2.64 17.21
CA GLY A 3 21.73 1.78 16.85
C GLY A 3 20.42 2.15 17.55
N LYS A 4 20.34 3.34 18.19
CA LYS A 4 19.19 3.77 19.01
C LYS A 4 18.14 4.59 18.24
N ASN A 5 18.44 5.06 17.02
CA ASN A 5 17.51 5.89 16.25
C ASN A 5 16.52 5.11 15.37
N VAL A 6 16.82 3.86 15.02
CA VAL A 6 15.89 3.00 14.24
C VAL A 6 14.76 2.46 15.12
N LEU A 7 15.06 2.14 16.38
CA LEU A 7 14.09 1.63 17.37
C LEU A 7 12.98 2.66 17.70
N ARG A 8 13.28 3.96 17.68
CA ARG A 8 12.28 5.01 17.95
C ARG A 8 11.21 5.16 16.86
N LYS A 9 11.48 4.75 15.61
CA LYS A 9 10.54 4.94 14.49
C LYS A 9 9.69 3.71 14.15
N ILE A 10 10.20 2.49 14.38
CA ILE A 10 9.33 1.29 14.40
C ILE A 10 8.39 1.37 15.61
N GLY A 11 8.88 1.92 16.72
CA GLY A 11 8.04 2.37 17.84
C GLY A 11 7.05 3.49 17.48
N LEU A 12 7.16 4.18 16.34
CA LEU A 12 6.11 5.07 15.81
C LEU A 12 5.05 4.30 15.01
N LEU A 13 5.36 3.15 14.41
CA LEU A 13 4.33 2.26 13.85
C LEU A 13 3.40 1.72 14.96
N ILE A 14 3.92 1.60 16.18
CA ILE A 14 3.18 1.19 17.39
C ILE A 14 2.80 2.41 18.28
N GLY A 15 3.48 3.55 18.14
CA GLY A 15 3.34 4.74 19.00
C GLY A 15 2.56 5.90 18.38
N VAL A 16 2.35 5.93 17.06
CA VAL A 16 1.33 6.80 16.45
C VAL A 16 -0.08 6.22 16.63
N ALA A 17 -0.19 4.94 16.98
CA ALA A 17 -1.42 4.36 17.51
C ALA A 17 -1.69 4.70 19.00
N ALA A 18 -0.78 5.42 19.68
CA ALA A 18 -0.94 5.80 21.09
C ALA A 18 -0.74 7.31 21.40
N CYS A 19 -0.23 8.13 20.49
CA CYS A 19 -0.06 9.58 20.71
C CYS A 19 -0.43 10.44 19.48
N GLY A 20 -1.57 10.12 18.84
CA GLY A 20 -2.27 11.00 17.90
C GLY A 20 -3.72 11.31 18.31
N ALA A 21 -4.21 10.72 19.41
CA ALA A 21 -5.52 10.97 19.99
C ALA A 21 -5.39 11.17 21.50
N LEU A 22 -4.91 12.33 21.92
CA LEU A 22 -5.02 12.79 23.31
C LEU A 22 -5.41 14.27 23.34
N VAL A 23 -6.68 14.51 23.02
CA VAL A 23 -7.61 15.40 23.73
C VAL A 23 -8.95 14.66 23.58
N VAL A 24 -9.46 13.85 24.52
CA VAL A 24 -9.95 14.11 25.89
C VAL A 24 -9.86 12.76 26.65
N SER A 25 -8.96 12.52 27.61
CA SER A 25 -9.00 12.87 29.04
C SER A 25 -10.18 12.33 29.87
N CYS A 26 -9.85 11.43 30.81
CA CYS A 26 -10.39 11.32 32.18
C CYS A 26 -11.81 10.76 32.42
N GLY A 27 -11.84 9.52 32.94
CA GLY A 27 -12.66 9.04 34.06
C GLY A 27 -14.09 9.54 34.30
N GLY A 28 -15.04 8.59 34.25
CA GLY A 28 -16.10 8.45 35.25
C GLY A 28 -17.45 9.11 34.96
N GLY A 29 -18.46 8.26 34.75
CA GLY A 29 -19.83 8.42 35.26
C GLY A 29 -20.77 9.38 34.53
N GLY A 30 -21.89 8.83 34.04
CA GLY A 30 -23.16 9.54 33.91
C GLY A 30 -23.43 10.18 32.55
N ASP A 31 -24.44 9.65 31.89
CA ASP A 31 -25.36 10.24 30.91
C ASP A 31 -24.85 11.06 29.70
N ASP A 32 -25.33 10.57 28.56
CA ASP A 32 -25.62 11.24 27.28
C ASP A 32 -24.49 11.73 26.36
N THR A 33 -24.66 11.29 25.10
CA THR A 33 -23.93 11.63 23.86
C THR A 33 -22.52 11.05 23.72
N ASP A 34 -22.48 9.80 23.25
CA ASP A 34 -21.31 9.18 22.63
C ASP A 34 -20.78 10.12 21.52
N PRO A 35 -19.50 10.55 21.53
CA PRO A 35 -18.97 11.43 20.49
C PRO A 35 -18.82 10.64 19.19
N GLU A 36 -19.54 11.06 18.15
CA GLU A 36 -19.42 10.53 16.80
C GLU A 36 -17.96 10.66 16.30
N ALA A 37 -17.41 9.56 15.82
CA ALA A 37 -16.03 9.52 15.30
C ALA A 37 -15.87 10.54 14.18
N THR A 38 -14.98 11.52 14.38
CA THR A 38 -14.66 12.50 13.33
C THR A 38 -13.98 11.77 12.17
N ALA A 39 -14.60 11.81 10.99
CA ALA A 39 -14.06 11.21 9.78
C ALA A 39 -12.66 11.79 9.49
N THR A 40 -11.62 10.97 9.64
CA THR A 40 -10.30 11.29 9.10
C THR A 40 -10.43 11.22 7.59
N SER A 41 -10.52 12.39 6.93
CA SER A 41 -10.51 12.47 5.47
C SER A 41 -9.28 11.72 4.95
N THR A 42 -9.47 10.57 4.32
CA THR A 42 -8.37 9.86 3.69
C THR A 42 -7.92 10.68 2.51
N ALA A 43 -6.76 11.32 2.64
CA ALA A 43 -6.18 12.07 1.53
C ALA A 43 -6.08 11.14 0.31
N SER A 44 -6.77 11.54 -0.76
CA SER A 44 -6.73 10.87 -2.07
C SER A 44 -5.30 10.94 -2.61
N PRO A 45 -4.80 9.90 -3.30
CA PRO A 45 -3.47 9.95 -3.89
C PRO A 45 -3.42 11.13 -4.85
N THR A 46 -2.48 12.04 -4.60
CA THR A 46 -2.27 13.20 -5.45
C THR A 46 -0.86 13.07 -6.03
N PRO A 47 -0.72 12.77 -7.32
CA PRO A 47 0.56 12.93 -7.99
C PRO A 47 0.90 14.42 -8.09
N THR A 48 2.17 14.77 -7.98
CA THR A 48 2.67 16.12 -8.30
C THR A 48 3.37 16.03 -9.65
N PRO A 49 2.72 16.36 -10.78
CA PRO A 49 3.38 16.30 -12.07
C PRO A 49 4.26 17.52 -12.29
N THR A 50 5.48 17.28 -12.78
CA THR A 50 6.21 18.30 -13.57
C THR A 50 6.56 17.78 -14.98
N THR A 51 6.53 16.46 -15.22
CA THR A 51 6.77 15.81 -16.52
C THR A 51 6.11 14.43 -16.59
N VAL A 52 5.62 14.01 -17.76
CA VAL A 52 5.22 12.62 -18.03
C VAL A 52 6.44 11.71 -17.88
N VAL A 53 6.30 10.60 -17.15
CA VAL A 53 7.37 9.64 -16.90
C VAL A 53 7.20 8.43 -17.82
N ASP A 54 8.27 8.01 -18.47
CA ASP A 54 8.33 6.70 -19.14
C ASP A 54 8.66 5.65 -18.07
N PHE A 55 7.69 4.85 -17.66
CA PHE A 55 7.89 3.79 -16.66
C PHE A 55 8.61 2.55 -17.22
N SER A 56 9.11 2.57 -18.46
CA SER A 56 9.93 1.49 -18.99
C SER A 56 11.15 1.18 -18.11
N LEU A 57 11.33 -0.09 -17.77
CA LEU A 57 12.49 -0.56 -16.99
C LEU A 57 13.78 -0.67 -17.83
N SER A 58 13.84 -0.02 -18.98
CA SER A 58 15.04 0.12 -19.81
C SER A 58 15.49 1.58 -19.99
N THR A 59 14.74 2.54 -19.45
CA THR A 59 15.03 3.97 -19.51
C THR A 59 15.09 4.55 -18.09
N PRO A 60 15.81 5.67 -17.86
CA PRO A 60 15.83 6.29 -16.54
C PRO A 60 14.44 6.70 -16.07
N ILE A 61 14.16 6.44 -14.79
CA ILE A 61 12.90 6.84 -14.12
C ILE A 61 13.27 7.82 -13.01
N ASP A 62 12.52 8.91 -12.89
CA ASP A 62 12.54 9.81 -11.74
C ASP A 62 11.10 10.23 -11.47
N ALA A 63 10.51 9.71 -10.40
CA ALA A 63 9.09 9.86 -10.13
C ALA A 63 8.81 10.05 -8.64
N THR A 64 7.79 10.87 -8.40
CA THR A 64 7.29 11.21 -7.06
C THR A 64 5.80 10.93 -7.00
N SER A 65 5.33 10.37 -5.89
CA SER A 65 3.91 10.18 -5.64
C SER A 65 3.58 10.45 -4.18
N SER A 66 2.39 10.98 -3.92
CA SER A 66 1.94 11.27 -2.56
C SER A 66 0.69 10.46 -2.21
N ASN A 67 0.64 9.97 -0.97
CA ASN A 67 -0.47 9.21 -0.37
C ASN A 67 -0.79 7.88 -1.08
N THR A 68 0.18 7.29 -1.79
CA THR A 68 0.09 6.00 -2.48
C THR A 68 0.74 4.85 -1.70
N GLY A 69 1.15 5.12 -0.45
CA GLY A 69 1.98 4.23 0.35
C GLY A 69 1.21 3.26 1.24
N THR A 70 1.65 2.00 1.28
CA THR A 70 1.31 1.04 2.34
C THR A 70 2.59 0.49 2.98
N VAL A 71 2.49 0.12 4.26
CA VAL A 71 3.56 -0.51 5.03
C VAL A 71 3.00 -1.74 5.73
N TYR A 72 3.79 -2.80 5.80
CA TYR A 72 3.45 -4.00 6.56
C TYR A 72 4.70 -4.70 7.06
N ALA A 73 4.54 -5.57 8.05
CA ALA A 73 5.65 -6.35 8.58
C ALA A 73 5.23 -7.74 9.02
N TYR A 74 6.23 -8.63 9.00
CA TYR A 74 6.20 -9.94 9.62
C TYR A 74 7.20 -9.98 10.77
N PHE A 75 6.86 -10.70 11.83
CA PHE A 75 7.69 -10.90 13.00
C PHE A 75 8.06 -12.37 13.16
N THR A 76 9.34 -12.62 13.40
CA THR A 76 9.91 -13.93 13.69
C THR A 76 10.49 -13.89 15.11
N PRO A 77 9.85 -14.53 16.11
CA PRO A 77 10.44 -14.66 17.43
C PRO A 77 11.72 -15.50 17.37
N THR A 78 12.67 -15.27 18.28
CA THR A 78 13.89 -16.07 18.36
C THR A 78 13.55 -17.57 18.52
N GLY A 79 13.92 -18.38 17.53
CA GLY A 79 13.66 -19.82 17.52
C GLY A 79 12.23 -20.22 17.12
N GLY A 80 11.38 -19.29 16.68
CA GLY A 80 10.02 -19.59 16.22
C GLY A 80 9.76 -19.25 14.76
N THR A 81 8.50 -19.34 14.36
CA THR A 81 8.06 -19.14 12.97
C THR A 81 7.68 -17.70 12.68
N GLU A 82 7.95 -17.26 11.45
CA GLU A 82 7.54 -15.94 11.00
C GLU A 82 6.02 -15.85 10.86
N THR A 83 5.43 -14.79 11.41
CA THR A 83 3.98 -14.52 11.37
C THR A 83 3.71 -13.06 11.07
N PHE A 84 2.53 -12.75 10.53
CA PHE A 84 2.08 -11.39 10.29
C PHE A 84 2.15 -10.58 11.59
N ASN A 85 2.62 -9.34 11.50
CA ASN A 85 2.78 -8.46 12.66
C ASN A 85 1.80 -7.30 12.60
N ASP A 86 1.89 -6.47 11.57
CA ASP A 86 1.02 -5.30 11.41
C ASP A 86 1.03 -4.80 9.96
N ALA A 87 0.04 -3.99 9.60
CA ALA A 87 -0.06 -3.29 8.33
C ALA A 87 -0.85 -1.99 8.45
N ASN A 88 -0.51 -0.99 7.63
CA ASN A 88 -1.24 0.27 7.54
C ASN A 88 -1.03 0.98 6.18
N ARG A 89 -1.95 1.87 5.80
CA ARG A 89 -1.64 2.94 4.83
C ARG A 89 -0.79 4.01 5.53
N LEU A 90 0.20 4.53 4.82
CA LEU A 90 1.03 5.62 5.32
C LEU A 90 0.89 6.84 4.40
N PRO A 91 0.30 7.96 4.87
CA PRO A 91 0.28 9.19 4.10
C PRO A 91 1.69 9.78 3.96
N GLY A 92 1.88 10.64 2.96
CA GLY A 92 3.16 11.28 2.66
C GLY A 92 3.70 10.92 1.28
N THR A 93 4.92 11.38 1.02
CA THR A 93 5.54 11.31 -0.30
C THR A 93 6.54 10.16 -0.42
N ALA A 94 6.45 9.41 -1.52
CA ALA A 94 7.43 8.44 -1.95
C ALA A 94 8.14 8.94 -3.21
N ASN A 95 9.40 8.53 -3.38
CA ASN A 95 10.19 8.85 -4.56
C ASN A 95 10.88 7.57 -5.08
N ILE A 96 10.96 7.42 -6.40
CA ILE A 96 11.74 6.38 -7.05
C ILE A 96 12.64 7.01 -8.11
N LYS A 97 13.90 6.58 -8.13
CA LYS A 97 14.85 6.90 -9.18
C LYS A 97 15.52 5.64 -9.69
N LEU A 98 15.62 5.50 -11.00
CA LEU A 98 16.33 4.43 -11.71
C LEU A 98 17.26 5.07 -12.75
N THR A 99 18.53 4.67 -12.78
CA THR A 99 19.53 5.15 -13.74
C THR A 99 20.23 3.98 -14.41
N PHE A 100 20.86 4.21 -15.58
CA PHE A 100 21.50 3.17 -16.39
C PHE A 100 22.99 3.40 -16.70
N ALA A 101 23.60 4.49 -16.23
CA ALA A 101 25.01 4.80 -16.45
C ALA A 101 25.60 5.69 -15.33
N PRO A 102 26.09 5.12 -14.22
CA PRO A 102 26.01 3.71 -13.85
C PRO A 102 24.58 3.29 -13.48
N GLU A 103 24.31 1.99 -13.55
CA GLU A 103 23.04 1.47 -13.07
C GLU A 103 22.90 1.67 -11.56
N SER A 104 21.78 2.25 -11.14
CA SER A 104 21.41 2.35 -9.73
C SER A 104 19.91 2.58 -9.56
N ALA A 105 19.39 2.24 -8.39
CA ALA A 105 18.03 2.57 -7.98
C ALA A 105 18.03 3.19 -6.59
N SER A 106 17.20 4.22 -6.37
CA SER A 106 16.97 4.79 -5.05
C SER A 106 15.49 4.94 -4.76
N PHE A 107 15.06 4.51 -3.57
CA PHE A 107 13.68 4.58 -3.12
C PHE A 107 13.57 5.37 -1.82
N SER A 108 12.67 6.35 -1.78
CA SER A 108 12.33 7.11 -0.57
C SER A 108 10.89 6.85 -0.18
N PHE A 109 10.61 6.84 1.11
CA PHE A 109 9.27 6.59 1.65
C PHE A 109 9.09 7.40 2.95
N PRO A 110 7.85 7.77 3.36
CA PRO A 110 7.65 8.74 4.44
C PRO A 110 8.25 8.38 5.80
N ASP A 111 8.40 7.08 6.11
CA ASP A 111 8.98 6.63 7.39
C ASP A 111 10.50 6.44 7.34
N LEU A 112 11.12 6.52 6.16
CA LEU A 112 12.56 6.39 5.99
C LEU A 112 13.24 7.72 6.29
N THR A 113 14.33 7.67 7.07
CA THR A 113 15.17 8.85 7.30
C THR A 113 15.99 9.22 6.07
N GLU A 114 16.38 8.23 5.28
CA GLU A 114 17.24 8.37 4.11
C GLU A 114 16.70 7.49 2.99
N SER A 115 16.96 7.87 1.74
CA SER A 115 16.63 7.03 0.59
C SER A 115 17.38 5.70 0.64
N ALA A 116 16.67 4.60 0.41
CA ALA A 116 17.30 3.31 0.21
C ALA A 116 17.97 3.27 -1.16
N PHE A 117 19.31 3.18 -1.18
CA PHE A 117 20.10 3.11 -2.41
C PHE A 117 20.56 1.69 -2.72
N PHE A 118 20.50 1.33 -4.00
CA PHE A 118 20.91 0.07 -4.58
C PHE A 118 21.80 0.32 -5.80
N ALA A 119 23.04 -0.15 -5.76
CA ALA A 119 23.95 -0.09 -6.90
C ALA A 119 23.61 -1.17 -7.93
N GLY A 120 24.00 -0.99 -9.20
CA GLY A 120 23.81 -1.99 -10.25
C GLY A 120 24.41 -3.37 -9.93
N THR A 121 25.47 -3.43 -9.12
CA THR A 121 26.06 -4.70 -8.63
C THR A 121 25.13 -5.50 -7.73
N THR A 122 24.06 -4.89 -7.22
CA THR A 122 23.03 -5.54 -6.38
C THR A 122 21.81 -5.99 -7.19
N LEU A 123 21.80 -5.76 -8.52
CA LEU A 123 20.76 -6.25 -9.42
C LEU A 123 20.80 -7.78 -9.46
N THR A 124 19.70 -8.42 -9.10
CA THR A 124 19.56 -9.89 -9.10
C THR A 124 18.60 -10.40 -10.15
N SER A 125 17.70 -9.56 -10.67
CA SER A 125 16.80 -9.92 -11.76
C SER A 125 16.36 -8.69 -12.55
N ALA A 126 16.26 -8.83 -13.88
CA ALA A 126 15.72 -7.82 -14.77
C ALA A 126 14.93 -8.48 -15.92
N THR A 127 13.68 -8.06 -16.08
CA THR A 127 12.78 -8.39 -17.19
C THR A 127 12.16 -7.10 -17.71
N ALA A 128 11.32 -7.19 -18.76
CA ALA A 128 10.61 -6.03 -19.29
C ALA A 128 9.67 -5.36 -18.26
N THR A 129 9.10 -6.15 -17.34
CA THR A 129 8.06 -5.69 -16.41
C THR A 129 8.50 -5.77 -14.94
N GLN A 130 9.71 -6.26 -14.67
CA GLN A 130 10.22 -6.36 -13.31
C GLN A 130 11.73 -6.13 -13.22
N ARG A 131 12.17 -5.40 -12.20
CA ARG A 131 13.58 -5.25 -11.86
C ARG A 131 13.76 -5.46 -10.36
N VAL A 132 14.74 -6.25 -9.95
CA VAL A 132 14.95 -6.65 -8.55
C VAL A 132 16.40 -6.39 -8.14
N TYR A 133 16.55 -5.61 -7.07
CA TYR A 133 17.83 -5.36 -6.40
C TYR A 133 17.82 -6.03 -5.03
N THR A 134 18.91 -6.68 -4.65
CA THR A 134 19.09 -7.32 -3.33
C THR A 134 20.46 -6.96 -2.78
N ASP A 135 20.47 -6.33 -1.60
CA ASP A 135 21.67 -5.92 -0.89
C ASP A 135 21.58 -6.36 0.58
N GLY A 136 22.21 -7.51 0.89
CA GLY A 136 22.09 -8.15 2.18
C GLY A 136 20.63 -8.46 2.54
N ALA A 137 20.15 -7.89 3.65
CA ALA A 137 18.77 -8.04 4.11
C ALA A 137 17.78 -7.05 3.46
N ARG A 138 18.24 -6.20 2.52
CA ARG A 138 17.41 -5.21 1.84
C ARG A 138 17.08 -5.69 0.42
N LYS A 139 15.85 -5.46 -0.02
CA LYS A 139 15.43 -5.78 -1.39
C LYS A 139 14.53 -4.69 -1.95
N LEU A 140 14.74 -4.30 -3.20
CA LEU A 140 13.86 -3.40 -3.93
C LEU A 140 13.35 -4.11 -5.19
N THR A 141 12.04 -4.21 -5.32
CA THR A 141 11.38 -4.73 -6.51
C THR A 141 10.62 -3.58 -7.18
N LEU A 142 10.93 -3.33 -8.45
CA LEU A 142 10.17 -2.45 -9.33
C LEU A 142 9.31 -3.33 -10.23
N GLN A 143 8.01 -3.06 -10.28
CA GLN A 143 7.05 -3.76 -11.12
C GLN A 143 6.31 -2.77 -11.99
N VAL A 144 6.31 -3.03 -13.29
CA VAL A 144 5.68 -2.21 -14.32
C VAL A 144 4.77 -3.15 -15.10
N PRO A 145 3.58 -3.47 -14.56
CA PRO A 145 2.68 -4.43 -15.20
C PRO A 145 2.11 -3.89 -16.52
N PHE A 146 2.01 -2.57 -16.64
CA PHE A 146 1.51 -1.82 -17.79
C PHE A 146 2.37 -0.57 -18.03
N ALA A 147 1.95 0.36 -18.90
CA ALA A 147 2.81 1.44 -19.40
C ALA A 147 2.81 2.74 -18.57
N GLN A 148 1.74 3.02 -17.83
CA GLN A 148 1.49 4.33 -17.21
C GLN A 148 1.75 4.33 -15.71
N SER A 149 2.13 3.19 -15.13
CA SER A 149 2.31 3.08 -13.69
C SER A 149 3.35 2.04 -13.26
N LEU A 150 3.93 2.29 -12.10
CA LEU A 150 4.98 1.50 -11.46
C LEU A 150 4.61 1.24 -10.01
N ARG A 151 4.78 0.00 -9.56
CA ARG A 151 4.78 -0.37 -8.15
C ARG A 151 6.21 -0.59 -7.68
N ALA A 152 6.63 0.13 -6.65
CA ALA A 152 7.88 -0.13 -5.94
C ALA A 152 7.59 -0.86 -4.63
N ILE A 153 8.34 -1.94 -4.35
CA ILE A 153 8.26 -2.73 -3.12
C ILE A 153 9.65 -2.78 -2.50
N TYR A 154 9.81 -2.10 -1.36
CA TYR A 154 11.06 -2.08 -0.61
C TYR A 154 10.95 -2.89 0.68
N GLU A 155 11.78 -3.92 0.81
CA GLU A 155 11.87 -4.80 1.96
C GLU A 155 13.15 -4.53 2.79
N ILE A 156 13.00 -4.62 4.11
CA ILE A 156 14.09 -4.66 5.08
C ILE A 156 13.86 -5.86 6.01
N GLY A 157 14.72 -6.87 5.90
CA GLY A 157 14.72 -8.07 6.75
C GLY A 157 15.61 -7.95 7.98
N GLY A 158 15.42 -8.85 8.95
CA GLY A 158 16.34 -9.08 10.06
C GLY A 158 16.46 -7.94 11.08
N GLN A 159 15.49 -7.04 11.14
CA GLN A 159 15.54 -5.90 12.07
C GLN A 159 15.27 -6.38 13.50
N ALA A 160 16.22 -6.22 14.41
CA ALA A 160 16.01 -6.58 15.82
C ALA A 160 14.76 -5.89 16.39
N PHE A 161 13.87 -6.68 16.98
CA PHE A 161 12.58 -6.21 17.47
C PHE A 161 12.10 -7.05 18.64
N THR A 162 11.36 -6.43 19.55
CA THR A 162 10.69 -7.12 20.66
C THR A 162 9.20 -6.87 20.53
N ARG A 163 8.42 -7.93 20.37
CA ARG A 163 6.96 -7.87 20.42
C ARG A 163 6.50 -8.23 21.82
N ASP A 164 5.89 -7.28 22.52
CA ASP A 164 5.55 -7.38 23.94
C ASP A 164 6.80 -7.68 24.78
N THR A 165 7.03 -8.95 25.13
CA THR A 165 8.19 -9.44 25.88
C THR A 165 9.05 -10.43 25.08
N THR A 166 8.67 -10.75 23.84
CA THR A 166 9.34 -11.76 23.01
C THR A 166 10.31 -11.09 22.05
N ALA A 167 11.60 -11.40 22.19
CA ALA A 167 12.63 -10.95 21.26
C ALA A 167 12.55 -11.70 19.92
N GLY A 168 12.95 -11.03 18.85
CA GLY A 168 12.97 -11.59 17.51
C GLY A 168 13.43 -10.60 16.46
N THR A 169 12.98 -10.81 15.22
CA THR A 169 13.29 -9.94 14.10
C THR A 169 12.04 -9.55 13.32
N LEU A 170 12.01 -8.34 12.78
CA LEU A 170 11.04 -7.90 11.79
C LEU A 170 11.58 -7.99 10.37
N ARG A 171 10.69 -8.42 9.47
CA ARG A 171 10.81 -8.21 8.02
C ARG A 171 9.69 -7.28 7.60
N SER A 172 10.05 -6.03 7.32
CA SER A 172 9.10 -4.97 6.97
C SER A 172 9.16 -4.64 5.49
N GLN A 173 8.02 -4.28 4.90
CA GLN A 173 7.90 -3.88 3.51
C GLN A 173 7.16 -2.56 3.38
N ARG A 174 7.58 -1.76 2.41
CA ARG A 174 6.98 -0.50 2.01
C ARG A 174 6.62 -0.60 0.55
N VAL A 175 5.37 -0.30 0.21
CA VAL A 175 4.86 -0.33 -1.15
C VAL A 175 4.40 1.06 -1.52
N ALA A 176 4.81 1.56 -2.68
CA ALA A 176 4.32 2.80 -3.25
C ALA A 176 3.94 2.60 -4.72
N LEU A 177 2.90 3.32 -5.14
CA LEU A 177 2.51 3.40 -6.55
C LEU A 177 2.97 4.73 -7.14
N PHE A 178 3.49 4.70 -8.34
CA PHE A 178 3.86 5.85 -9.15
C PHE A 178 3.10 5.75 -10.47
N PHE A 179 2.60 6.86 -10.98
CA PHE A 179 1.72 6.83 -12.15
C PHE A 179 1.67 8.17 -12.85
N ASN A 180 1.38 8.15 -14.15
CA ASN A 180 1.18 9.35 -14.95
C ASN A 180 -0.23 9.90 -14.73
N THR A 181 -0.36 11.22 -14.61
CA THR A 181 -1.65 11.86 -14.37
C THR A 181 -2.51 11.91 -15.62
N VAL A 182 -3.83 11.92 -15.43
CA VAL A 182 -4.77 12.24 -16.51
C VAL A 182 -4.54 13.65 -17.01
N THR A 183 -4.35 13.81 -18.32
CA THR A 183 -4.20 15.14 -18.96
C THR A 183 -5.30 15.46 -19.95
N THR A 184 -6.07 14.46 -20.40
CA THR A 184 -7.22 14.70 -21.26
C THR A 184 -8.30 15.50 -20.54
N THR A 185 -8.83 16.50 -21.23
CA THR A 185 -9.97 17.31 -20.77
C THR A 185 -11.30 16.78 -21.28
N SER A 186 -11.28 15.77 -22.16
CA SER A 186 -12.49 15.16 -22.70
C SER A 186 -13.30 14.48 -21.60
N ALA A 187 -14.62 14.68 -21.59
CA ALA A 187 -15.50 13.97 -20.67
C ALA A 187 -15.45 12.45 -20.90
N ILE A 188 -15.72 11.67 -19.85
CA ILE A 188 -15.90 10.22 -19.97
C ILE A 188 -17.27 9.98 -20.62
N ALA A 189 -17.27 9.71 -21.92
CA ALA A 189 -18.49 9.58 -22.72
C ALA A 189 -19.12 8.18 -22.67
N SER A 190 -18.36 7.17 -22.23
CA SER A 190 -18.79 5.78 -22.09
C SER A 190 -18.08 5.14 -20.90
N ASN A 191 -18.61 4.01 -20.43
CA ASN A 191 -17.97 3.26 -19.35
C ASN A 191 -16.52 2.91 -19.70
N LEU A 192 -15.62 3.06 -18.73
CA LEU A 192 -14.25 2.56 -18.79
C LEU A 192 -14.16 1.33 -17.89
N THR A 193 -13.42 0.32 -18.32
CA THR A 193 -13.28 -0.94 -17.61
C THR A 193 -11.81 -1.27 -17.49
N TYR A 194 -11.35 -1.58 -16.28
CA TYR A 194 -9.96 -1.90 -15.98
C TYR A 194 -9.88 -3.27 -15.33
N THR A 195 -8.92 -4.11 -15.73
CA THR A 195 -8.68 -5.41 -15.11
C THR A 195 -7.29 -5.47 -14.50
N GLY A 196 -7.17 -6.02 -13.29
CA GLY A 196 -5.87 -6.21 -12.67
C GLY A 196 -5.95 -7.16 -11.48
N THR A 197 -4.78 -7.62 -11.02
CA THR A 197 -4.70 -8.49 -9.83
C THR A 197 -4.16 -7.68 -8.65
N PRO A 198 -4.94 -7.52 -7.56
CA PRO A 198 -4.45 -6.86 -6.37
C PRO A 198 -3.26 -7.62 -5.76
N LEU A 199 -2.24 -6.89 -5.33
CA LEU A 199 -1.26 -7.39 -4.37
C LEU A 199 -1.79 -7.06 -2.99
N ALA A 200 -2.14 -8.09 -2.22
CA ALA A 200 -2.72 -7.97 -0.89
C ALA A 200 -1.92 -8.79 0.12
N VAL A 201 -1.75 -8.23 1.31
CA VAL A 201 -1.07 -8.86 2.43
C VAL A 201 -1.81 -8.54 3.72
N GLY A 202 -1.64 -9.36 4.73
CA GLY A 202 -2.30 -9.15 6.01
C GLY A 202 -2.54 -10.43 6.76
N GLY A 203 -3.50 -10.37 7.68
CA GLY A 203 -3.97 -11.49 8.48
C GLY A 203 -4.12 -11.13 9.95
N THR A 204 -4.16 -12.16 10.79
CA THR A 204 -4.20 -12.04 12.24
C THR A 204 -2.76 -11.92 12.76
N PRO A 205 -2.43 -10.84 13.50
CA PRO A 205 -1.12 -10.67 14.12
C PRO A 205 -0.73 -11.88 14.99
N GLY A 206 0.49 -12.39 14.80
CA GLY A 206 1.01 -13.53 15.55
C GLY A 206 0.55 -14.91 15.08
N THR A 207 -0.33 -14.98 14.07
CA THR A 207 -0.91 -16.25 13.60
C THR A 207 -0.68 -16.48 12.11
N THR A 208 -0.96 -15.49 11.27
CA THR A 208 -0.97 -15.69 9.81
C THR A 208 0.46 -15.81 9.23
N PRO A 209 0.84 -16.91 8.57
CA PRO A 209 2.15 -17.01 7.92
C PRO A 209 2.31 -16.05 6.73
N PRO A 210 3.53 -15.71 6.31
CA PRO A 210 3.76 -14.98 5.06
C PRO A 210 3.28 -15.75 3.83
N GLY A 211 2.80 -15.02 2.81
CA GLY A 211 2.49 -15.58 1.49
C GLY A 211 1.18 -16.39 1.37
N VAL A 212 0.39 -16.51 2.45
CA VAL A 212 -0.89 -17.26 2.42
C VAL A 212 -2.09 -16.43 1.98
N ILE A 213 -1.97 -15.10 1.99
CA ILE A 213 -3.02 -14.19 1.55
C ILE A 213 -2.85 -13.93 0.06
N THR A 214 -3.94 -14.08 -0.68
CA THR A 214 -4.01 -13.86 -2.13
C THR A 214 -5.26 -13.06 -2.49
N ALA A 215 -5.26 -12.51 -3.69
CA ALA A 215 -6.44 -11.89 -4.31
C ALA A 215 -6.58 -12.43 -5.73
N GLN A 216 -7.83 -12.53 -6.20
CA GLN A 216 -8.12 -12.87 -7.59
C GLN A 216 -8.10 -11.61 -8.48
N PRO A 217 -7.97 -11.76 -9.81
CA PRO A 217 -8.18 -10.65 -10.73
C PRO A 217 -9.53 -9.98 -10.47
N VAL A 218 -9.53 -8.65 -10.48
CA VAL A 218 -10.72 -7.80 -10.30
C VAL A 218 -10.93 -6.94 -11.54
N THR A 219 -12.19 -6.69 -11.85
CA THR A 219 -12.60 -5.69 -12.84
C THR A 219 -13.16 -4.47 -12.11
N LEU A 220 -12.59 -3.30 -12.37
CA LEU A 220 -13.11 -2.01 -11.94
C LEU A 220 -13.79 -1.32 -13.11
N THR A 221 -14.99 -0.79 -12.89
CA THR A 221 -15.77 -0.07 -13.91
C THR A 221 -15.97 1.36 -13.49
N VAL A 222 -15.56 2.31 -14.33
CA VAL A 222 -15.96 3.72 -14.22
C VAL A 222 -17.20 3.92 -15.07
N SER A 223 -18.35 4.08 -14.43
CA SER A 223 -19.61 4.35 -15.13
C SER A 223 -19.64 5.82 -15.59
N SER A 224 -19.97 6.04 -16.86
CA SER A 224 -20.21 7.38 -17.39
C SER A 224 -21.53 7.94 -16.88
N GLY A 225 -21.57 9.20 -16.47
CA GLY A 225 -22.79 9.87 -16.04
C GLY A 225 -22.57 11.35 -15.74
N THR A 226 -23.58 11.99 -15.14
CA THR A 226 -23.42 13.36 -14.60
C THR A 226 -22.34 13.43 -13.52
N THR A 227 -22.19 12.33 -12.77
CA THR A 227 -21.09 12.04 -11.87
C THR A 227 -20.51 10.70 -12.28
N ASN A 228 -19.22 10.66 -12.60
CA ASN A 228 -18.54 9.40 -12.89
C ASN A 228 -18.28 8.66 -11.57
N THR A 229 -18.58 7.37 -11.55
CA THR A 229 -18.41 6.53 -10.34
C THR A 229 -17.59 5.30 -10.70
N ILE A 230 -16.54 5.03 -9.93
CA ILE A 230 -15.78 3.79 -10.01
C ILE A 230 -16.38 2.75 -9.07
N THR A 231 -16.58 1.53 -9.58
CA THR A 231 -17.12 0.39 -8.82
C THR A 231 -16.36 -0.89 -9.08
N GLY A 232 -16.32 -1.79 -8.09
CA GLY A 232 -15.80 -3.15 -8.22
C GLY A 232 -15.68 -3.83 -6.87
N THR A 233 -15.29 -5.11 -6.83
CA THR A 233 -15.14 -5.85 -5.57
C THR A 233 -13.81 -6.57 -5.50
N ILE A 234 -13.01 -6.28 -4.48
CA ILE A 234 -11.76 -7.01 -4.21
C ILE A 234 -12.05 -8.11 -3.20
N ASN A 235 -11.85 -9.36 -3.60
CA ASN A 235 -11.96 -10.52 -2.72
C ASN A 235 -10.58 -11.00 -2.28
N LEU A 236 -10.40 -11.19 -0.97
CA LEU A 236 -9.18 -11.75 -0.39
C LEU A 236 -9.39 -13.19 0.03
N PHE A 237 -8.40 -14.02 -0.22
CA PHE A 237 -8.40 -15.43 0.14
C PHE A 237 -7.19 -15.78 0.97
N GLN A 238 -7.37 -16.70 1.92
CA GLN A 238 -6.32 -17.29 2.71
C GLN A 238 -6.21 -18.78 2.39
N THR A 239 -5.01 -19.24 2.04
CA THR A 239 -4.74 -20.66 1.79
C THR A 239 -3.83 -21.22 2.88
N ILE A 240 -4.36 -22.11 3.73
CA ILE A 240 -3.59 -22.82 4.77
C ILE A 240 -3.78 -24.32 4.57
N ASN A 241 -2.68 -25.08 4.55
CA ASN A 241 -2.69 -26.54 4.41
C ASN A 241 -3.52 -27.05 3.21
N GLY A 242 -3.52 -26.30 2.10
CA GLY A 242 -4.27 -26.62 0.89
C GLY A 242 -5.75 -26.23 0.90
N THR A 243 -6.29 -25.73 2.02
CA THR A 243 -7.65 -25.19 2.11
C THR A 243 -7.64 -23.70 1.84
N THR A 244 -8.42 -23.26 0.85
CA THR A 244 -8.61 -21.84 0.52
C THR A 244 -9.95 -21.36 1.07
N THR A 245 -9.92 -20.27 1.83
CA THR A 245 -11.13 -19.63 2.40
C THR A 245 -11.09 -18.15 2.09
N GLN A 246 -12.24 -17.58 1.70
CA GLN A 246 -12.35 -16.14 1.55
C GLN A 246 -12.34 -15.48 2.93
N VAL A 247 -11.54 -14.42 3.07
CA VAL A 247 -11.31 -13.71 4.35
C VAL A 247 -11.63 -12.21 4.28
N GLY A 248 -12.09 -11.73 3.12
CA GLY A 248 -12.55 -10.36 2.91
C GLY A 248 -13.24 -10.19 1.55
N SER A 249 -14.18 -9.25 1.47
CA SER A 249 -14.96 -8.88 0.29
C SER A 249 -15.18 -7.36 0.28
N PHE A 250 -14.29 -6.62 -0.38
CA PHE A 250 -14.29 -5.16 -0.33
C PHE A 250 -15.01 -4.59 -1.54
N ALA A 251 -16.29 -4.24 -1.36
CA ALA A 251 -17.03 -3.48 -2.34
C ALA A 251 -16.51 -2.04 -2.39
N LEU A 252 -16.12 -1.60 -3.57
CA LEU A 252 -15.58 -0.28 -3.85
C LEU A 252 -16.64 0.53 -4.58
N SER A 253 -16.90 1.74 -4.10
CA SER A 253 -17.74 2.72 -4.78
C SER A 253 -17.28 4.13 -4.44
N ALA A 254 -16.90 4.92 -5.44
CA ALA A 254 -16.49 6.30 -5.22
C ALA A 254 -16.71 7.16 -6.47
N THR A 255 -16.98 8.44 -6.26
CA THR A 255 -16.96 9.44 -7.34
C THR A 255 -15.52 9.64 -7.85
N VAL A 256 -15.38 9.71 -9.16
CA VAL A 256 -14.14 10.01 -9.85
C VAL A 256 -14.09 11.50 -10.18
N SER A 257 -13.08 12.19 -9.65
CA SER A 257 -12.82 13.60 -9.94
C SER A 257 -12.39 13.81 -11.40
N ALA A 258 -12.44 15.05 -11.89
CA ALA A 258 -11.98 15.39 -13.24
C ALA A 258 -10.50 15.02 -13.47
N ALA A 259 -9.68 15.09 -12.43
CA ALA A 259 -8.27 14.70 -12.45
C ALA A 259 -8.06 13.17 -12.37
N GLY A 260 -9.12 12.38 -12.30
CA GLY A 260 -9.07 10.91 -12.21
C GLY A 260 -8.94 10.36 -10.79
N GLY A 261 -8.69 11.20 -9.79
CA GLY A 261 -8.59 10.78 -8.38
C GLY A 261 -9.93 10.37 -7.78
N PHE A 262 -9.91 9.37 -6.91
CA PHE A 262 -11.06 8.89 -6.15
C PHE A 262 -10.65 8.32 -4.78
N SER A 263 -11.60 8.26 -3.84
CA SER A 263 -11.40 7.66 -2.52
C SER A 263 -12.75 7.35 -1.88
N GLY A 264 -12.77 6.37 -0.98
CA GLY A 264 -13.97 5.98 -0.27
C GLY A 264 -13.67 5.13 0.96
N THR A 265 -14.73 4.73 1.65
CA THR A 265 -14.70 3.77 2.76
C THR A 265 -14.97 2.36 2.25
N ILE A 266 -14.51 1.38 3.02
CA ILE A 266 -14.85 -0.04 2.86
C ILE A 266 -15.62 -0.42 4.12
N ASP A 267 -16.79 -1.01 3.93
CA ASP A 267 -17.60 -1.64 4.97
C ASP A 267 -17.90 -3.08 4.51
N ASP A 268 -17.20 -4.04 5.12
CA ASP A 268 -17.38 -5.46 4.88
C ASP A 268 -17.99 -6.12 6.12
N ASN A 269 -19.30 -5.97 6.24
CA ASN A 269 -20.13 -6.61 7.26
C ASN A 269 -20.04 -8.15 7.29
N THR A 270 -19.59 -8.81 6.22
CA THR A 270 -19.50 -10.28 6.19
C THR A 270 -18.29 -10.76 6.99
N TYR A 271 -17.18 -10.04 6.91
CA TYR A 271 -15.92 -10.39 7.58
C TYR A 271 -15.56 -9.43 8.72
N ASN A 272 -16.43 -8.46 9.01
CA ASN A 272 -16.25 -7.36 9.95
C ASN A 272 -14.93 -6.62 9.68
N LEU A 273 -14.73 -6.20 8.43
CA LEU A 273 -13.53 -5.49 8.00
C LEU A 273 -13.91 -4.10 7.49
N ASP A 274 -13.51 -3.09 8.25
CA ASP A 274 -13.76 -1.70 7.90
C ASP A 274 -12.47 -1.00 7.51
N GLY A 275 -12.57 -0.04 6.61
CA GLY A 275 -11.40 0.71 6.21
C GLY A 275 -11.65 1.68 5.10
N THR A 276 -10.61 1.90 4.30
CA THR A 276 -10.61 2.91 3.26
C THR A 276 -9.83 2.46 2.04
N PHE A 277 -10.20 3.03 0.90
CA PHE A 277 -9.44 2.93 -0.33
C PHE A 277 -9.25 4.31 -0.95
N ALA A 278 -8.20 4.43 -1.73
CA ALA A 278 -7.94 5.61 -2.53
C ALA A 278 -7.18 5.23 -3.79
N GLY A 279 -7.42 5.95 -4.88
CA GLY A 279 -6.84 5.62 -6.17
C GLY A 279 -6.93 6.76 -7.16
N SER A 280 -6.43 6.50 -8.37
CA SER A 280 -6.49 7.44 -9.48
C SER A 280 -6.55 6.68 -10.79
N LEU A 281 -7.25 7.25 -11.77
CA LEU A 281 -6.99 6.94 -13.17
C LEU A 281 -5.59 7.43 -13.55
N SER A 282 -4.94 6.72 -14.45
CA SER A 282 -3.55 6.90 -14.86
C SER A 282 -3.42 6.95 -16.38
N GLY A 283 -2.42 7.69 -16.85
CA GLY A 283 -2.16 7.92 -18.26
C GLY A 283 -2.96 9.09 -18.85
N ALA A 284 -2.44 9.65 -19.95
CA ALA A 284 -2.96 10.86 -20.57
C ALA A 284 -4.47 10.76 -20.90
N ASN A 285 -4.92 9.57 -21.31
CA ASN A 285 -6.30 9.29 -21.70
C ASN A 285 -7.01 8.30 -20.76
N ARG A 286 -6.51 8.14 -19.51
CA ARG A 286 -7.09 7.25 -18.51
C ARG A 286 -6.95 5.76 -18.90
N GLU A 287 -5.80 5.41 -19.48
CA GLU A 287 -5.48 4.06 -19.94
C GLU A 287 -5.39 3.04 -18.79
N GLU A 288 -5.09 3.48 -17.57
CA GLU A 288 -4.89 2.60 -16.43
C GLU A 288 -5.62 3.11 -15.17
N VAL A 289 -5.69 2.26 -14.15
CA VAL A 289 -6.13 2.62 -12.80
C VAL A 289 -5.14 2.12 -11.76
N VAL A 290 -4.89 2.95 -10.75
CA VAL A 290 -4.13 2.58 -9.55
C VAL A 290 -5.00 2.72 -8.31
N LEU A 291 -4.84 1.82 -7.35
CA LEU A 291 -5.59 1.84 -6.09
C LEU A 291 -4.75 1.29 -4.94
N VAL A 292 -4.92 1.88 -3.76
CA VAL A 292 -4.46 1.32 -2.49
C VAL A 292 -5.63 1.19 -1.53
N PHE A 293 -5.61 0.16 -0.69
CA PHE A 293 -6.62 -0.04 0.36
C PHE A 293 -5.98 -0.47 1.68
N SER A 294 -6.69 -0.20 2.77
CA SER A 294 -6.36 -0.67 4.12
C SER A 294 -7.66 -0.94 4.85
N VAL A 295 -7.79 -2.14 5.40
CA VAL A 295 -8.94 -2.56 6.22
C VAL A 295 -8.47 -3.22 7.51
N ALA A 296 -9.28 -3.14 8.55
CA ALA A 296 -9.03 -3.76 9.83
C ALA A 296 -10.32 -4.27 10.46
N ASN A 297 -10.20 -5.34 11.22
CA ASN A 297 -11.23 -5.82 12.12
C ASN A 297 -10.87 -5.34 13.53
N THR A 298 -11.75 -4.56 14.15
CA THR A 298 -11.51 -3.95 15.46
C THR A 298 -11.62 -4.97 16.61
N THR A 299 -12.28 -6.10 16.38
CA THR A 299 -12.52 -7.14 17.39
C THR A 299 -11.39 -8.17 17.43
N ASP A 300 -11.06 -8.78 16.30
CA ASP A 300 -10.07 -9.86 16.20
C ASP A 300 -8.69 -9.39 15.69
N LYS A 301 -8.54 -8.07 15.47
CA LYS A 301 -7.30 -7.39 15.09
C LYS A 301 -6.73 -7.81 13.73
N ARG A 302 -7.48 -8.54 12.89
CA ARG A 302 -7.07 -8.79 11.51
C ARG A 302 -6.88 -7.46 10.79
N LYS A 303 -5.83 -7.37 9.99
CA LYS A 303 -5.56 -6.20 9.12
C LYS A 303 -5.15 -6.67 7.76
N TYR A 304 -5.59 -5.96 6.73
CA TYR A 304 -5.15 -6.17 5.36
C TYR A 304 -4.85 -4.84 4.68
N VAL A 305 -3.74 -4.81 3.96
CA VAL A 305 -3.41 -3.71 3.04
C VAL A 305 -3.14 -4.28 1.67
N GLY A 306 -3.37 -3.46 0.66
CA GLY A 306 -3.03 -3.88 -0.69
C GLY A 306 -2.95 -2.73 -1.66
N SER A 307 -2.52 -3.09 -2.87
CA SER A 307 -2.45 -2.20 -4.01
C SER A 307 -2.89 -2.92 -5.27
N LEU A 308 -3.47 -2.19 -6.20
CA LEU A 308 -3.90 -2.67 -7.50
C LEU A 308 -3.37 -1.72 -8.56
N ILE A 309 -2.92 -2.31 -9.67
CA ILE A 309 -2.76 -1.63 -10.94
C ILE A 309 -3.58 -2.44 -11.96
N GLY A 310 -4.41 -1.78 -12.76
CA GLY A 310 -5.18 -2.40 -13.85
C GLY A 310 -5.18 -1.54 -15.12
N ASP A 311 -5.43 -2.18 -16.26
CA ASP A 311 -5.56 -1.58 -17.61
C ASP A 311 -6.91 -1.92 -18.26
#